data_AF-A0A382DE63-F1
#
_entry.id   AF-A0A382DE63-F1
#
_cell.length_a   1.000
_cell.length_b   1.000
_cell.length_c   1.000
_cell.angle_alpha   90.00
_cell.angle_beta   90.00
_cell.angle_gamma   90.00
#
_symmetry.space_group_name_H-M   'P 1'
#
loop_
_entity.id
_entity.type
_entity.pdbx_description
1 polymer ?
#
loop_
_entity_poly.entity_id
_entity_poly.type
_entity_poly.pdbx_seq_one_letter_code
_entity_poly.pdbx_strand_id
1 'polypeptide(L)'
;MNVLKDEGIESYFKNGKLYVAKADIKKASSILKKDRDIIKDPKIVGESFKDEVHELKLYIENDSDLYKQKLVPIVKNIQRKMKSEKYDHKKAPKLWMYLADEGAKKYSKEFPGVKFDKRVRQQVSQEFADEYWREIKYQNGEMFT
;
A
#
# COMPACT_ATOMS: atom_id res chain seq x y z
N MET A 1 -7.28 21.04 -10.89
CA MET A 1 -6.52 20.01 -11.63
C MET A 1 -5.12 19.96 -11.03
N ASN A 2 -4.52 18.79 -10.82
CA ASN A 2 -3.17 18.70 -10.23
C ASN A 2 -2.15 18.82 -11.36
N VAL A 3 -1.45 19.96 -11.46
CA VAL A 3 -0.48 20.27 -12.53
C VAL A 3 0.55 19.16 -12.75
N LEU A 4 0.89 18.40 -11.70
CA LEU A 4 1.80 17.26 -11.79
C LEU A 4 1.15 16.06 -12.48
N LYS A 5 -0.13 15.80 -12.21
CA LYS A 5 -0.86 14.69 -12.82
C LYS A 5 -1.04 14.90 -14.33
N ASP A 6 -1.25 16.15 -14.75
CA ASP A 6 -1.36 16.53 -16.16
C ASP A 6 -0.04 16.30 -16.91
N GLU A 7 1.09 16.35 -16.20
CA GLU A 7 2.45 16.07 -16.67
C GLU A 7 2.89 14.60 -16.49
N GLY A 8 1.94 13.72 -16.13
CA GLY A 8 2.17 12.29 -15.90
C GLY A 8 2.91 11.96 -14.61
N ILE A 9 3.05 12.91 -13.68
CA ILE A 9 3.73 12.71 -12.40
C ILE A 9 2.68 12.38 -11.33
N GLU A 10 2.72 11.13 -10.87
CA GLU A 10 1.97 10.73 -9.69
C GLU A 10 2.51 11.45 -8.45
N SER A 11 1.60 12.09 -7.72
CA SER A 11 1.94 12.89 -6.57
C SER A 11 0.82 12.92 -5.54
N TYR A 12 1.19 13.07 -4.27
CA TYR A 12 0.22 13.31 -3.21
C TYR A 12 0.79 14.14 -2.07
N PHE A 13 -0.11 14.82 -1.35
CA PHE A 13 0.23 15.68 -0.22
C PHE A 13 -0.03 14.96 1.10
N LYS A 14 0.95 15.02 2.02
CA LYS A 14 0.80 14.53 3.39
C LYS A 14 1.68 15.33 4.35
N ASN A 15 1.13 15.74 5.49
CA ASN A 15 1.83 16.50 6.54
C ASN A 15 2.60 17.73 5.99
N GLY A 16 2.01 18.47 5.06
CA GLY A 16 2.63 19.64 4.43
C GLY A 16 3.79 19.34 3.47
N LYS A 17 3.98 18.07 3.10
CA LYS A 17 4.99 17.63 2.13
C LYS A 17 4.30 17.05 0.89
N LEU A 18 4.92 17.28 -0.25
CA LEU A 18 4.52 16.71 -1.53
C LEU A 18 5.41 15.51 -1.84
N TYR A 19 4.81 14.36 -2.03
CA TYR A 19 5.50 13.12 -2.36
C TYR A 19 5.38 12.85 -3.85
N VAL A 20 6.51 12.52 -4.47
CA VAL A 20 6.65 12.15 -5.89
C VAL A 20 7.71 11.05 -5.98
N ALA A 21 7.76 10.29 -7.08
CA ALA A 21 8.84 9.32 -7.28
C ALA A 21 10.21 10.01 -7.19
N LYS A 22 11.23 9.33 -6.64
CA LYS A 22 12.59 9.89 -6.54
C LYS A 22 13.13 10.41 -7.87
N ALA A 23 12.84 9.72 -8.97
CA ALA A 23 13.24 10.13 -10.32
C ALA A 23 12.56 11.44 -10.76
N ASP A 24 11.34 11.70 -10.28
CA ASP A 24 10.52 12.83 -10.71
C ASP A 24 10.71 14.09 -9.87
N ILE A 25 11.48 14.05 -8.76
CA ILE A 25 11.71 15.23 -7.89
C ILE A 25 12.12 16.46 -8.70
N LYS A 26 13.08 16.30 -9.61
CA LYS A 26 13.60 17.41 -10.43
C LYS A 26 12.53 17.94 -11.39
N LYS A 27 11.80 17.03 -12.07
CA LYS A 27 10.72 17.39 -13.01
C LYS A 27 9.58 18.09 -12.27
N ALA A 28 9.12 17.51 -11.16
CA ALA A 28 8.10 18.07 -10.29
C ALA A 28 8.49 19.45 -9.76
N SER A 29 9.74 19.63 -9.29
CA SER A 29 10.23 20.94 -8.84
C SER A 29 10.22 21.98 -9.95
N SER A 30 10.57 21.59 -11.19
CA SER A 30 10.54 22.50 -12.34
C SER A 30 9.12 22.90 -12.74
N ILE A 31 8.18 21.96 -12.72
CA ILE A 31 6.76 22.21 -13.03
C ILE A 31 6.16 23.17 -12.01
N LEU A 32 6.34 22.90 -10.71
CA LEU A 32 5.77 23.71 -9.64
C LEU A 32 6.34 25.14 -9.65
N LYS A 33 7.64 25.33 -9.93
CA LYS A 33 8.24 26.67 -10.05
C LYS A 33 7.67 27.52 -11.19
N LYS A 34 7.13 26.89 -12.23
CA LYS A 34 6.53 27.58 -13.38
C LYS A 34 5.06 27.93 -13.16
N ASP A 35 4.43 27.27 -12.19
CA ASP A 35 3.05 27.49 -11.83
C ASP A 35 2.94 28.79 -11.01
N ARG A 36 2.28 29.79 -11.62
CA ARG A 36 2.14 31.13 -11.04
C ARG A 36 1.12 31.18 -9.91
N ASP A 37 0.29 30.14 -9.77
CA ASP A 37 -0.77 30.07 -8.77
C ASP A 37 -0.29 29.48 -7.44
N ILE A 38 0.97 29.03 -7.37
CA ILE A 38 1.57 28.48 -6.15
C ILE A 38 2.06 29.62 -5.24
N ILE A 39 1.28 29.87 -4.19
CA ILE A 39 1.59 30.87 -3.15
C ILE A 39 2.79 30.44 -2.28
N LYS A 40 3.01 29.12 -2.12
CA LYS A 40 4.11 28.56 -1.33
C LYS A 40 4.55 27.20 -1.86
N ASP A 41 5.84 27.09 -2.20
CA ASP A 41 6.44 25.84 -2.66
C ASP A 41 6.34 24.75 -1.58
N PRO A 42 5.74 23.60 -1.90
CA PRO A 42 5.70 22.49 -0.97
C PRO A 42 7.06 21.81 -0.89
N LYS A 43 7.40 21.28 0.30
CA LYS A 43 8.60 20.44 0.43
C LYS A 43 8.40 19.16 -0.36
N ILE A 44 9.11 19.03 -1.48
CA ILE A 44 9.09 17.83 -2.31
C ILE A 44 9.96 16.76 -1.65
N VAL A 45 9.40 15.58 -1.46
CA VAL A 45 10.09 14.41 -0.95
C VAL A 45 10.14 13.38 -2.04
N GLY A 46 11.37 13.01 -2.41
CA GLY A 46 11.63 11.86 -3.27
C GLY A 46 11.24 10.59 -2.56
N GLU A 47 10.24 9.91 -3.09
CA GLU A 47 9.65 8.77 -2.45
C GLU A 47 10.15 7.47 -3.04
N SER A 48 10.63 6.59 -2.16
CA SER A 48 10.79 5.15 -2.41
C SER A 48 9.50 4.40 -2.07
N PHE A 49 8.38 5.08 -1.87
CA PHE A 49 7.17 4.48 -1.32
C PHE A 49 6.70 3.26 -2.10
N LYS A 50 6.79 3.31 -3.44
CA LYS A 50 6.51 2.14 -4.27
C LYS A 50 7.47 0.99 -3.99
N ASP A 51 8.76 1.27 -3.81
CA ASP A 51 9.78 0.29 -3.44
C ASP A 51 9.52 -0.28 -2.03
N GLU A 52 9.23 0.58 -1.04
CA GLU A 52 8.95 0.17 0.35
C GLU A 52 7.68 -0.68 0.44
N VAL A 53 6.64 -0.35 -0.34
CA VAL A 53 5.42 -1.15 -0.47
C VAL A 53 5.74 -2.50 -1.08
N HIS A 54 6.48 -2.52 -2.19
CA HIS A 54 6.87 -3.74 -2.86
C HIS A 54 7.73 -4.63 -1.96
N GLU A 55 8.71 -4.05 -1.27
CA GLU A 55 9.61 -4.73 -0.35
C GLU A 55 8.85 -5.36 0.82
N LEU A 56 8.00 -4.60 1.50
CA LEU A 56 7.21 -5.13 2.61
C LEU A 56 6.25 -6.24 2.14
N LYS A 57 5.59 -6.05 0.99
CA LYS A 57 4.69 -7.06 0.43
C LYS A 57 5.44 -8.35 0.10
N LEU A 58 6.55 -8.25 -0.63
CA LEU A 58 7.38 -9.39 -1.01
C LEU A 58 7.92 -10.14 0.21
N TYR A 59 8.33 -9.41 1.25
CA TYR A 59 8.74 -10.02 2.51
C TYR A 59 7.61 -10.83 3.16
N ILE A 60 6.39 -10.26 3.22
CA ILE A 60 5.23 -10.95 3.78
C ILE A 60 4.87 -12.21 2.99
N GLU A 61 4.90 -12.14 1.66
CA GLU A 61 4.54 -13.26 0.77
C GLU A 61 5.52 -14.43 0.86
N ASN A 62 6.80 -14.14 1.11
CA ASN A 62 7.83 -15.16 1.27
C ASN A 62 7.92 -15.73 2.70
N ASP A 63 7.16 -15.19 3.65
CA ASP A 63 7.21 -15.62 5.04
C ASP A 63 6.19 -16.71 5.35
N SER A 64 6.68 -17.94 5.56
CA SER A 64 5.81 -19.10 5.78
C SER A 64 4.98 -19.03 7.07
N ASP A 65 5.44 -18.30 8.09
CA ASP A 65 4.71 -18.14 9.35
C ASP A 65 3.58 -17.12 9.19
N LEU A 66 3.85 -15.98 8.56
CA LEU A 66 2.83 -14.97 8.25
C LEU A 66 1.76 -15.57 7.32
N TYR A 67 2.15 -16.37 6.34
CA TYR A 67 1.24 -17.10 5.48
C TYR A 67 0.27 -17.98 6.31
N LYS A 68 0.81 -18.86 7.14
CA LYS A 68 0.01 -19.82 7.94
C LYS A 68 -0.81 -19.14 9.03
N GLN A 69 -0.22 -18.21 9.77
CA GLN A 69 -0.81 -17.65 10.99
C GLN A 69 -1.73 -16.46 10.74
N LYS A 70 -1.56 -15.73 9.64
CA LYS A 70 -2.29 -14.48 9.37
C LYS A 70 -3.04 -14.54 8.04
N LEU A 71 -2.36 -14.83 6.93
CA LEU A 71 -2.94 -14.75 5.60
C LEU A 71 -4.08 -15.77 5.42
N VAL A 72 -3.84 -17.06 5.67
CA VAL A 72 -4.86 -18.10 5.50
C VAL A 72 -6.12 -17.82 6.36
N PRO A 73 -6.02 -17.48 7.66
CA PRO A 73 -7.20 -17.11 8.45
C PRO A 73 -7.97 -15.90 7.92
N ILE A 74 -7.27 -14.87 7.42
CA ILE A 74 -7.91 -13.68 6.82
C ILE A 74 -8.70 -14.08 5.58
N VAL A 75 -8.10 -14.85 4.68
CA VAL A 75 -8.75 -15.31 3.44
C VAL A 75 -9.96 -16.19 3.75
N LYS A 76 -9.84 -17.16 4.67
CA LYS A 76 -10.99 -17.99 5.10
C LYS A 76 -12.13 -17.14 5.67
N ASN A 77 -11.84 -16.07 6.41
CA ASN A 77 -12.84 -15.12 6.89
C ASN A 77 -13.54 -14.41 5.73
N ILE A 78 -12.77 -13.92 4.75
CA ILE A 78 -13.28 -13.25 3.55
C ILE A 78 -14.18 -14.19 2.75
N GLN A 79 -13.72 -15.42 2.46
CA GLN A 79 -14.52 -16.45 1.77
C GLN A 79 -15.87 -16.68 2.48
N ARG A 80 -15.88 -16.84 3.81
CA ARG A 80 -17.11 -17.00 4.60
C ARG A 80 -18.05 -15.79 4.45
N LYS A 81 -17.50 -14.58 4.46
CA LYS A 81 -18.29 -13.35 4.27
C LYS A 81 -18.83 -13.23 2.85
N MET A 82 -18.07 -13.65 1.84
CA MET A 82 -18.53 -13.64 0.44
C MET A 82 -19.66 -14.67 0.25
N LYS A 83 -19.51 -15.89 0.78
CA LYS A 83 -20.56 -16.92 0.76
C LYS A 83 -21.85 -16.50 1.46
N SER A 84 -21.75 -15.65 2.48
CA SER A 84 -22.91 -15.12 3.21
C SER A 84 -23.37 -13.74 2.73
N GLU A 85 -22.86 -13.26 1.59
CA GLU A 85 -23.18 -11.94 0.99
C GLU A 85 -22.93 -10.74 1.92
N LYS A 86 -22.18 -10.94 3.01
CA LYS A 86 -21.82 -9.91 4.01
C LYS A 86 -20.46 -9.28 3.76
N TYR A 87 -19.81 -9.62 2.66
CA TYR A 87 -18.50 -9.09 2.32
C TYR A 87 -18.61 -7.62 1.86
N ASP A 88 -17.87 -6.75 2.53
CA ASP A 88 -17.74 -5.33 2.19
C ASP A 88 -16.28 -5.06 1.86
N HIS A 89 -16.01 -4.91 0.56
CA HIS A 89 -14.65 -4.71 0.05
C HIS A 89 -14.00 -3.44 0.60
N LYS A 90 -14.77 -2.37 0.85
CA LYS A 90 -14.25 -1.11 1.43
C LYS A 90 -13.69 -1.31 2.84
N LYS A 91 -14.14 -2.35 3.55
CA LYS A 91 -13.66 -2.71 4.89
C LYS A 91 -12.51 -3.72 4.86
N ALA A 92 -12.25 -4.38 3.74
CA ALA A 92 -11.24 -5.42 3.63
C ALA A 92 -9.80 -4.94 3.95
N PRO A 93 -9.35 -3.75 3.52
CA PRO A 93 -8.00 -3.27 3.86
C PRO A 93 -7.74 -3.20 5.36
N LYS A 94 -8.78 -2.99 6.18
CA LYS A 94 -8.64 -3.00 7.65
C LYS A 94 -8.26 -4.38 8.21
N LEU A 95 -8.73 -5.46 7.60
CA LEU A 95 -8.35 -6.82 7.99
C LEU A 95 -6.91 -7.12 7.56
N TRP A 96 -6.54 -6.71 6.34
CA TRP A 96 -5.19 -6.91 5.82
C TRP A 96 -4.12 -6.08 6.54
N MET A 97 -4.52 -4.98 7.21
CA MET A 97 -3.61 -4.22 8.07
C MET A 97 -2.99 -5.08 9.17
N TYR A 98 -3.71 -6.06 9.72
CA TYR A 98 -3.13 -6.95 10.73
C TYR A 98 -1.96 -7.78 10.19
N LEU A 99 -2.02 -8.18 8.91
CA LEU A 99 -0.92 -8.87 8.23
C LEU A 99 0.23 -7.90 7.96
N ALA A 100 -0.05 -6.73 7.40
CA ALA A 100 0.96 -5.71 7.10
C ALA A 100 1.68 -5.19 8.35
N ASP A 101 0.97 -5.04 9.47
CA ASP A 101 1.53 -4.62 10.76
C ASP A 101 2.46 -5.69 11.34
N GLU A 102 2.07 -6.97 11.30
CA GLU A 102 2.93 -8.06 11.81
C GLU A 102 4.13 -8.28 10.88
N GLY A 103 3.94 -8.18 9.56
CA GLY A 103 5.02 -8.21 8.57
C GLY A 103 6.06 -7.13 8.79
N ALA A 104 5.62 -5.88 8.94
CA ALA A 104 6.53 -4.76 9.21
C ALA A 104 7.26 -4.94 10.54
N LYS A 105 6.57 -5.45 11.57
CA LYS A 105 7.17 -5.74 12.88
C LYS A 105 8.21 -6.87 12.80
N LYS A 106 7.96 -7.92 12.01
CA LYS A 106 8.92 -9.01 11.80
C LYS A 106 10.14 -8.52 11.02
N TYR A 107 9.92 -7.79 9.92
CA TYR A 107 10.98 -7.15 9.14
C TYR A 107 11.87 -6.26 10.02
N SER A 108 11.30 -5.36 10.83
CA SER A 108 12.09 -4.48 11.72
C SER A 108 12.93 -5.22 12.76
N LYS A 109 12.58 -6.47 13.11
CA LYS A 109 13.40 -7.31 14.01
C LYS A 109 14.59 -7.92 13.28
N GLU A 110 14.40 -8.34 12.04
CA GLU A 110 15.45 -8.91 11.20
C GLU A 110 16.40 -7.85 10.64
N PHE A 111 15.88 -6.65 10.39
CA PHE A 111 16.61 -5.50 9.87
C PHE A 111 16.51 -4.30 10.84
N PRO A 112 17.31 -4.29 11.92
CA PRO A 112 17.27 -3.21 12.91
C PRO A 112 17.48 -1.84 12.28
N GLY A 113 16.61 -0.89 12.65
CA GLY A 113 16.65 0.49 12.15
C GLY A 113 15.77 0.74 10.92
N VAL A 114 15.32 -0.30 10.22
CA VAL A 114 14.35 -0.17 9.13
C VAL A 114 12.93 -0.17 9.69
N LYS A 115 12.12 0.81 9.29
CA LYS A 115 10.73 0.96 9.72
C LYS A 115 9.86 1.34 8.53
N PHE A 116 8.70 0.68 8.42
CA PHE A 116 7.71 1.03 7.42
C PHE A 116 6.68 2.03 7.97
N ASP A 117 6.55 3.16 7.27
CA ASP A 117 5.53 4.15 7.58
C ASP A 117 4.12 3.56 7.53
N LYS A 118 3.18 4.11 8.31
CA LYS A 118 1.78 3.67 8.33
C LYS A 118 1.14 3.63 6.94
N ARG A 119 1.50 4.57 6.06
CA ARG A 119 0.98 4.61 4.68
C ARG A 119 1.45 3.43 3.83
N VAL A 120 2.68 2.95 4.04
CA VAL A 120 3.23 1.80 3.30
C VAL A 120 2.41 0.58 3.66
N ARG A 121 2.23 0.35 4.97
CA ARG A 121 1.37 -0.72 5.48
C ARG A 121 -0.08 -0.60 4.99
N GLN A 122 -0.64 0.62 4.92
CA GLN A 122 -1.97 0.85 4.34
C GLN A 122 -2.06 0.45 2.87
N GLN A 123 -1.06 0.82 2.07
CA GLN A 123 -1.02 0.48 0.65
C GLN A 123 -0.84 -1.02 0.43
N VAL A 124 0.08 -1.67 1.15
CA VAL A 124 0.23 -3.14 1.14
C VAL A 124 -1.08 -3.83 1.51
N SER A 125 -1.80 -3.30 2.51
CA SER A 125 -3.10 -3.84 2.92
C SER A 125 -4.18 -3.69 1.85
N GLN A 126 -4.16 -2.59 1.10
CA GLN A 126 -5.06 -2.37 -0.02
C GLN A 126 -4.76 -3.34 -1.16
N GLU A 127 -3.48 -3.52 -1.50
CA GLU A 127 -3.05 -4.45 -2.56
C GLU A 127 -3.46 -5.89 -2.25
N PHE A 128 -3.25 -6.36 -1.01
CA PHE A 128 -3.75 -7.66 -0.59
C PHE A 128 -5.28 -7.76 -0.63
N ALA A 129 -5.99 -6.70 -0.24
CA ALA A 129 -7.45 -6.67 -0.33
C ALA A 129 -7.95 -6.87 -1.76
N ASP A 130 -7.35 -6.16 -2.72
CA ASP A 130 -7.74 -6.16 -4.13
C ASP A 130 -7.35 -7.45 -4.84
N GLU A 131 -6.15 -7.98 -4.54
CA GLU A 131 -5.62 -9.22 -5.11
C GLU A 131 -6.43 -10.42 -4.64
N TYR A 132 -6.51 -10.67 -3.33
CA TYR A 132 -7.23 -11.83 -2.81
C TYR A 132 -8.72 -11.79 -3.11
N TRP A 133 -9.32 -10.59 -3.19
CA TRP A 133 -10.71 -10.49 -3.66
C TRP A 133 -10.88 -10.98 -5.09
N ARG A 134 -9.96 -10.61 -6.01
CA ARG A 134 -9.95 -11.08 -7.40
C ARG A 134 -9.71 -12.58 -7.47
N GLU A 135 -8.72 -13.08 -6.75
CA GLU A 135 -8.38 -14.50 -6.78
C GLU A 135 -9.48 -15.39 -6.20
N ILE A 136 -10.08 -15.01 -5.07
CA ILE A 136 -11.22 -15.74 -4.49
C ILE A 136 -12.38 -15.77 -5.49
N LYS A 137 -12.68 -14.66 -6.17
CA LYS A 137 -13.72 -14.64 -7.22
C LYS A 137 -13.38 -15.54 -8.39
N TYR A 138 -12.14 -15.51 -8.86
CA TYR A 138 -11.66 -16.35 -9.96
C TYR A 138 -11.78 -17.85 -9.62
N GLN A 139 -11.60 -18.20 -8.34
CA GLN A 139 -11.77 -19.56 -7.82
C GLN A 139 -13.19 -19.83 -7.32
N ASN A 140 -14.21 -19.18 -7.89
CA ASN A 140 -15.63 -19.38 -7.55
C ASN A 140 -15.98 -19.25 -6.06
N GLY A 141 -15.24 -18.42 -5.32
CA GLY A 141 -15.43 -18.21 -3.88
C GLY A 141 -14.66 -19.17 -2.97
N GLU A 142 -13.89 -20.10 -3.54
CA GLU A 142 -13.17 -21.15 -2.82
C GLU A 142 -11.67 -21.15 -3.14
N MET A 143 -10.87 -20.48 -2.31
CA MET A 143 -9.40 -20.50 -2.41
C MET A 143 -8.77 -21.46 -1.39
N PHE A 144 -9.20 -21.37 -0.13
CA PHE A 144 -8.81 -22.33 0.89
C PHE A 144 -10.03 -23.15 1.33
N THR A 145 -9.80 -24.45 1.47
CA THR A 145 -10.73 -25.44 2.03
C THR A 145 -10.60 -25.49 3.54
#